data_AF-A0AA35Q711-F1
#
_entry.id   AF-A0AA35Q711-F1
#
_cell.length_a   1.000
_cell.length_b   1.000
_cell.length_c   1.000
_cell.angle_alpha   90.00
_cell.angle_beta   90.00
_cell.angle_gamma   90.00
#
_symmetry.space_group_name_H-M   'P 1'
#
loop_
_entity.id
_entity.type
_entity.pdbx_description
1 polymer ?
#
loop_
_entity_poly.entity_id
_entity_poly.type
_entity_poly.pdbx_seq_one_letter_code
_entity_poly.pdbx_strand_id
1 'polypeptide(L)'
;MMKLPNRIPLRLAPRLFQVPAPVRLIHSTTTRTANVDPLVGTGPPPEAPTTSGYQRVERRRRQAELLKAARDIRSGKSKSTALKKRFWDDVHVKEVDGALQVHLDERPLRHPLTKEIVRLPVTKGYLAAALALEWDNLTSVQEATKQHLIPLTSLVCRAIDIRTDDASDSPEASKIRTAIATTVMKYLDTDSLLCWAPPAGPFDLKNDAGESLRDVQKKTADSIVSFLTTNTWPGIKIEPVLDGHSIVPQQQSEGVREVIHGWVMGLDAWEITALERAVLAGKSFLAAARLVVEWSEGAARASDLATVGTFGADEAAKATNLEVDWQAGQWGEVEDTHDVNNEDVRRQLGSAVLLVSGDGKY
;
A
#
# COMPACT_ATOMS: atom_id res chain seq x y z
N MET A 1 -0.55 73.22 -39.50
CA MET A 1 0.80 72.62 -39.62
C MET A 1 0.79 71.26 -38.95
N MET A 2 0.80 70.19 -39.75
CA MET A 2 0.82 68.79 -39.30
C MET A 2 2.11 68.49 -38.51
N LYS A 3 1.99 67.95 -37.29
CA LYS A 3 3.10 67.36 -36.53
C LYS A 3 2.99 65.83 -36.62
N LEU A 4 4.01 65.20 -37.20
CA LEU A 4 4.16 63.75 -37.24
C LEU A 4 4.43 63.18 -35.82
N PRO A 5 3.87 62.02 -35.46
CA PRO A 5 4.22 61.32 -34.23
C PRO A 5 5.52 60.52 -34.37
N ASN A 6 6.42 60.71 -33.38
CA ASN A 6 7.70 60.04 -33.25
C ASN A 6 7.54 58.51 -33.09
N ARG A 7 8.28 57.75 -33.91
CA ARG A 7 8.40 56.29 -33.82
C ARG A 7 9.47 55.92 -32.78
N ILE A 8 9.09 55.09 -31.81
CA ILE A 8 10.00 54.48 -30.83
C ILE A 8 10.61 53.21 -31.46
N PRO A 9 11.94 53.04 -31.51
CA PRO A 9 12.55 51.81 -32.02
C PRO A 9 12.51 50.70 -30.95
N LEU A 10 11.79 49.61 -31.26
CA LEU A 10 11.84 48.34 -30.51
C LEU A 10 13.23 47.71 -30.66
N ARG A 11 13.98 47.61 -29.55
CA ARG A 11 15.21 46.80 -29.49
C ARG A 11 14.83 45.33 -29.46
N LEU A 12 15.13 44.61 -30.54
CA LEU A 12 15.12 43.15 -30.58
C LEU A 12 16.33 42.62 -29.79
N ALA A 13 16.06 41.94 -28.67
CA ALA A 13 17.06 41.13 -27.99
C ALA A 13 17.43 39.91 -28.87
N PRO A 14 18.71 39.54 -28.99
CA PRO A 14 19.11 38.37 -29.74
C PRO A 14 18.66 37.10 -29.00
N ARG A 15 17.86 36.25 -29.68
CA ARG A 15 17.58 34.89 -29.22
C ARG A 15 18.89 34.10 -29.20
N LEU A 16 19.30 33.64 -28.03
CA LEU A 16 20.35 32.64 -27.89
C LEU A 16 19.92 31.39 -28.68
N PHE A 17 20.75 30.99 -29.64
CA PHE A 17 20.59 29.73 -30.34
C PHE A 17 20.80 28.59 -29.34
N GLN A 18 19.73 27.87 -28.97
CA GLN A 18 19.85 26.58 -28.31
C GLN A 18 20.48 25.59 -29.31
N VAL A 19 21.69 25.14 -29.00
CA VAL A 19 22.32 24.01 -29.68
C VAL A 19 21.50 22.76 -29.34
N PRO A 20 20.96 22.01 -30.32
CA PRO A 20 20.26 20.77 -30.02
C PRO A 20 21.26 19.75 -29.50
N ALA A 21 20.97 19.19 -28.31
CA ALA A 21 21.73 18.06 -27.76
C ALA A 21 21.68 16.88 -28.74
N PRO A 22 22.77 16.12 -28.93
CA PRO A 22 22.78 14.97 -29.83
C PRO A 22 21.88 13.87 -29.25
N VAL A 23 20.75 13.63 -29.91
CA VAL A 23 19.87 12.49 -29.65
C VAL A 23 20.65 11.23 -30.01
N ARG A 24 21.06 10.44 -29.01
CA ARG A 24 21.63 9.11 -29.24
C ARG A 24 20.50 8.17 -29.68
N LEU A 25 20.50 7.79 -30.95
CA LEU A 25 19.60 6.77 -31.48
C LEU A 25 20.07 5.40 -30.98
N ILE A 26 19.17 4.65 -30.32
CA ILE A 26 19.44 3.33 -29.72
C ILE A 26 19.54 2.21 -30.78
N HIS A 27 19.32 2.51 -32.07
CA HIS A 27 19.49 1.54 -33.14
C HIS A 27 20.04 2.19 -34.42
N SER A 28 20.83 1.42 -35.18
CA SER A 28 21.44 1.80 -36.46
C SER A 28 20.72 1.19 -37.67
N THR A 29 19.58 0.52 -37.46
CA THR A 29 18.80 -0.10 -38.53
C THR A 29 17.83 0.92 -39.16
N THR A 30 17.75 0.92 -40.48
CA THR A 30 16.75 1.70 -41.21
C THR A 30 15.35 1.21 -40.87
N THR A 31 14.44 2.13 -40.54
CA THR A 31 13.04 1.82 -40.29
C THR A 31 12.42 1.22 -41.56
N ARG A 32 12.18 -0.09 -41.55
CA ARG A 32 11.52 -0.79 -42.63
C ARG A 32 10.03 -0.90 -42.29
N THR A 33 9.16 -0.42 -43.17
CA THR A 33 7.71 -0.61 -43.02
C THR A 33 7.38 -2.10 -43.09
N ALA A 34 6.45 -2.55 -42.25
CA ALA A 34 6.00 -3.94 -42.26
C ALA A 34 5.47 -4.32 -43.66
N ASN A 35 6.04 -5.37 -44.25
CA ASN A 35 5.55 -5.95 -45.50
C ASN A 35 4.47 -6.97 -45.16
N VAL A 36 3.22 -6.68 -45.54
CA VAL A 36 2.08 -7.54 -45.24
C VAL A 36 1.96 -8.60 -46.34
N ASP A 37 1.94 -9.88 -45.95
CA ASP A 37 1.75 -11.00 -46.88
C ASP A 37 0.36 -10.90 -47.56
N PRO A 38 0.27 -10.88 -48.90
CA PRO A 38 -0.99 -10.73 -49.63
C PRO A 38 -2.04 -11.80 -49.31
N LEU A 39 -1.62 -12.98 -48.84
CA LEU A 39 -2.52 -14.11 -48.55
C LEU A 39 -3.15 -14.04 -47.14
N VAL A 40 -2.55 -13.32 -46.20
CA VAL A 40 -2.94 -13.33 -44.77
C VAL A 40 -3.34 -11.92 -44.27
N GLY A 41 -3.16 -10.89 -45.10
CA GLY A 41 -3.20 -9.48 -44.72
C GLY A 41 -4.49 -8.69 -44.94
N THR A 42 -5.62 -9.33 -45.24
CA THR A 42 -6.88 -8.59 -45.51
C THR A 42 -7.75 -8.49 -44.25
N GLY A 43 -7.30 -7.67 -43.31
CA GLY A 43 -8.10 -7.28 -42.15
C GLY A 43 -7.74 -5.87 -41.70
N PRO A 44 -8.69 -5.12 -41.11
CA PRO A 44 -8.35 -3.85 -40.48
C PRO A 44 -7.21 -4.08 -39.47
N PRO A 45 -6.25 -3.15 -39.36
CA PRO A 45 -5.16 -3.28 -38.41
C PRO A 45 -5.72 -3.55 -37.02
N PRO A 46 -5.11 -4.49 -36.24
CA PRO A 46 -5.59 -4.79 -34.90
C PRO A 46 -5.60 -3.51 -34.07
N GLU A 47 -6.64 -3.33 -33.27
CA GLU A 47 -6.75 -2.17 -32.37
C GLU A 47 -5.50 -2.05 -31.50
N ALA A 48 -5.05 -0.81 -31.29
CA ALA A 48 -3.91 -0.53 -30.45
C ALA A 48 -4.13 -1.15 -29.05
N PRO A 49 -3.14 -1.89 -28.51
CA PRO A 49 -3.31 -2.56 -27.24
C PRO A 49 -3.64 -1.53 -26.14
N THR A 50 -4.82 -1.67 -25.54
CA THR A 50 -5.20 -0.91 -24.36
C THR A 50 -4.51 -1.47 -23.12
N THR A 51 -4.14 -0.57 -22.20
CA THR A 51 -3.28 -0.85 -21.03
C THR A 51 -3.95 -1.68 -19.93
N SER A 52 -5.18 -2.17 -20.12
CA SER A 52 -5.86 -3.01 -19.12
C SER A 52 -5.35 -4.45 -19.18
N GLY A 53 -4.17 -4.71 -18.61
CA GLY A 53 -3.60 -6.06 -18.46
C GLY A 53 -4.60 -7.04 -17.83
N TYR A 54 -5.43 -6.56 -16.90
CA TYR A 54 -6.52 -7.31 -16.27
C TYR A 54 -7.51 -7.91 -17.28
N GLN A 55 -7.99 -7.14 -18.26
CA GLN A 55 -8.92 -7.66 -19.27
C GLN A 55 -8.28 -8.74 -20.16
N ARG A 56 -6.97 -8.64 -20.42
CA ARG A 56 -6.24 -9.64 -21.21
C ARG A 56 -6.06 -10.95 -20.43
N VAL A 57 -5.73 -10.84 -19.15
CA VAL A 57 -5.63 -11.99 -18.23
C VAL A 57 -7.00 -12.63 -18.04
N GLU A 58 -8.06 -11.84 -17.84
CA GLU A 58 -9.44 -12.32 -17.75
C GLU A 58 -9.92 -13.01 -19.03
N ARG A 59 -9.67 -12.44 -20.21
CA ARG A 59 -10.01 -13.10 -21.48
C ARG A 59 -9.29 -14.43 -21.62
N ARG A 60 -7.97 -14.48 -21.33
CA ARG A 60 -7.19 -15.73 -21.36
C ARG A 60 -7.72 -16.75 -20.35
N ARG A 61 -8.12 -16.30 -19.16
CA ARG A 61 -8.67 -17.15 -18.10
C ARG A 61 -10.06 -17.69 -18.46
N ARG A 62 -10.96 -16.85 -18.97
CA ARG A 62 -12.27 -17.25 -19.52
C ARG A 62 -12.09 -18.25 -20.67
N GLN A 63 -11.13 -18.03 -21.56
CA GLN A 63 -10.81 -18.95 -22.65
C GLN A 63 -10.27 -20.29 -22.12
N ALA A 64 -9.39 -20.26 -21.11
CA ALA A 64 -8.89 -21.46 -20.46
C ALA A 64 -9.99 -22.25 -19.73
N GLU A 65 -10.93 -21.56 -19.07
CA GLU A 65 -12.10 -22.19 -18.44
C GLU A 65 -13.06 -22.80 -19.47
N LEU A 66 -13.32 -22.11 -20.58
CA LEU A 66 -14.11 -22.65 -21.69
C LEU A 66 -13.47 -23.90 -22.29
N LEU A 67 -12.14 -23.90 -22.49
CA LEU A 67 -11.40 -25.06 -22.98
C LEU A 67 -11.45 -26.24 -21.98
N LYS A 68 -11.36 -25.95 -20.68
CA LYS A 68 -11.47 -26.96 -19.62
C LYS A 68 -12.89 -27.53 -19.54
N ALA A 69 -13.91 -26.68 -19.59
CA ALA A 69 -15.31 -27.11 -19.64
C ALA A 69 -15.59 -27.97 -20.89
N ALA A 70 -15.08 -27.57 -22.07
CA ALA A 70 -15.20 -28.35 -23.30
C ALA A 70 -14.46 -29.70 -23.23
N ARG A 71 -13.40 -29.81 -22.41
CA ARG A 71 -12.69 -31.07 -22.15
C ARG A 71 -13.47 -31.97 -21.19
N ASP A 72 -14.05 -31.39 -20.12
CA ASP A 72 -14.84 -32.11 -19.12
C ASP A 72 -16.16 -32.65 -19.71
N ILE A 73 -16.80 -31.89 -20.61
CA ILE A 73 -17.97 -32.32 -21.40
C ILE A 73 -17.60 -33.52 -22.30
N ARG A 74 -16.46 -33.44 -23.02
CA ARG A 74 -15.96 -34.54 -23.86
C ARG A 74 -15.60 -35.79 -23.07
N SER A 75 -15.21 -35.67 -21.80
CA SER A 75 -14.85 -36.83 -20.97
C SER A 75 -16.03 -37.42 -20.17
N GLY A 76 -17.27 -36.99 -20.43
CA GLY A 76 -18.47 -37.51 -19.73
C GLY A 76 -18.52 -37.24 -18.22
N LYS A 77 -17.64 -36.36 -17.70
CA LYS A 77 -17.60 -35.99 -16.27
C LYS A 77 -18.44 -34.74 -16.03
N SER A 78 -19.77 -34.88 -16.13
CA SER A 78 -20.68 -33.81 -15.72
C SER A 78 -20.77 -33.73 -14.19
N LYS A 79 -19.73 -33.21 -13.54
CA LYS A 79 -19.84 -32.68 -12.17
C LYS A 79 -20.16 -31.19 -12.27
N SER A 80 -21.19 -30.75 -11.54
CA SER A 80 -21.76 -29.40 -11.55
C SER A 80 -20.69 -28.29 -11.50
N THR A 81 -20.46 -27.65 -12.65
CA THR A 81 -19.62 -26.45 -12.77
C THR A 81 -20.27 -25.21 -12.15
N ALA A 82 -21.57 -25.29 -11.82
CA ALA A 82 -22.34 -24.21 -11.20
C ALA A 82 -21.82 -23.77 -9.83
N LEU A 83 -21.27 -24.70 -9.02
CA LEU A 83 -20.67 -24.38 -7.72
C LEU A 83 -19.31 -23.69 -7.82
N LYS A 84 -18.77 -23.51 -9.04
CA LYS A 84 -17.49 -22.82 -9.29
C LYS A 84 -17.64 -21.40 -9.81
N LYS A 85 -18.84 -20.99 -10.25
CA LYS A 85 -19.07 -19.61 -10.70
C LYS A 85 -19.51 -18.75 -9.53
N ARG A 86 -19.21 -17.45 -9.55
CA ARG A 86 -19.77 -16.51 -8.56
C ARG A 86 -21.29 -16.61 -8.59
N PHE A 87 -21.92 -16.56 -7.42
CA PHE A 87 -23.39 -16.68 -7.31
C PHE A 87 -24.11 -15.33 -7.34
N TRP A 88 -23.34 -14.23 -7.42
CA TRP A 88 -23.83 -12.86 -7.42
C TRP A 88 -23.48 -12.15 -8.73
N ASP A 89 -24.33 -11.19 -9.11
CA ASP A 89 -24.12 -10.36 -10.29
C ASP A 89 -23.74 -8.93 -9.90
N ASP A 90 -24.41 -8.37 -8.89
CA ASP A 90 -24.21 -6.99 -8.45
C ASP A 90 -23.64 -6.93 -7.02
N VAL A 91 -22.72 -5.99 -6.78
CA VAL A 91 -22.19 -5.70 -5.44
C VAL A 91 -22.39 -4.23 -5.13
N HIS A 92 -23.02 -3.94 -3.99
CA HIS A 92 -23.30 -2.55 -3.59
C HIS A 92 -23.23 -2.35 -2.08
N VAL A 93 -23.05 -1.09 -1.67
CA VAL A 93 -23.02 -0.69 -0.26
C VAL A 93 -24.41 -0.18 0.14
N LYS A 94 -24.90 -0.63 1.29
CA LYS A 94 -26.17 -0.19 1.86
C LYS A 94 -25.98 0.20 3.32
N GLU A 95 -26.57 1.32 3.72
CA GLU A 95 -26.69 1.67 5.13
C GLU A 95 -27.90 0.94 5.74
N VAL A 96 -27.65 0.17 6.80
CA VAL A 96 -28.67 -0.62 7.51
C VAL A 96 -28.42 -0.49 9.00
N ASP A 97 -29.43 0.01 9.73
CA ASP A 97 -29.39 0.19 11.19
C ASP A 97 -28.13 0.96 11.67
N GLY A 98 -27.83 2.08 11.01
CA GLY A 98 -26.69 2.95 11.36
C GLY A 98 -25.32 2.32 11.12
N ALA A 99 -25.22 1.33 10.23
CA ALA A 99 -23.96 0.71 9.81
C ALA A 99 -23.94 0.49 8.29
N LEU A 100 -22.75 0.58 7.69
CA LEU A 100 -22.55 0.22 6.29
C LEU A 100 -22.38 -1.29 6.16
N GLN A 101 -23.09 -1.87 5.21
CA GLN A 101 -23.01 -3.29 4.85
C GLN A 101 -22.77 -3.42 3.34
N VAL A 102 -21.91 -4.35 2.96
CA VAL A 102 -21.74 -4.74 1.56
C VAL A 102 -22.73 -5.86 1.26
N HIS A 103 -23.50 -5.71 0.18
CA HIS A 103 -24.49 -6.68 -0.28
C HIS A 103 -24.04 -7.28 -1.62
N LEU A 104 -24.16 -8.60 -1.72
CA LEU A 104 -24.01 -9.41 -2.93
C LEU A 104 -25.43 -9.72 -3.41
N ASP A 105 -25.88 -9.05 -4.46
CA ASP A 105 -27.28 -8.90 -4.82
C ASP A 105 -28.10 -8.47 -3.59
N GLU A 106 -29.07 -9.27 -3.15
CA GLU A 106 -29.91 -9.02 -1.97
C GLU A 106 -29.30 -9.52 -0.65
N ARG A 107 -28.13 -10.15 -0.67
CA ARG A 107 -27.56 -10.86 0.49
C ARG A 107 -26.40 -10.09 1.12
N PRO A 108 -26.42 -9.83 2.44
CA PRO A 108 -25.31 -9.16 3.10
C PRO A 108 -24.07 -10.06 3.14
N LEU A 109 -22.90 -9.44 2.98
CA LEU A 109 -21.60 -10.06 3.17
C LEU A 109 -21.45 -10.51 4.64
N ARG A 110 -20.92 -11.72 4.83
CA ARG A 110 -20.80 -12.36 6.13
C ARG A 110 -19.37 -12.73 6.47
N HIS A 111 -19.08 -12.67 7.75
CA HIS A 111 -17.83 -13.15 8.32
C HIS A 111 -17.65 -14.65 8.02
N PRO A 112 -16.48 -15.08 7.49
CA PRO A 112 -16.29 -16.47 7.05
C PRO A 112 -16.47 -17.52 8.15
N LEU A 113 -16.10 -17.21 9.40
CA LEU A 113 -16.13 -18.14 10.52
C LEU A 113 -17.46 -18.03 11.30
N THR A 114 -17.70 -16.88 11.92
CA THR A 114 -18.89 -16.62 12.77
C THR A 114 -20.21 -16.52 11.99
N LYS A 115 -20.18 -16.33 10.66
CA LYS A 115 -21.35 -16.12 9.79
C LYS A 115 -22.18 -14.86 10.10
N GLU A 116 -21.71 -14.02 11.00
CA GLU A 116 -22.30 -12.73 11.29
C GLU A 116 -22.19 -11.79 10.10
N ILE A 117 -23.11 -10.83 10.01
CA ILE A 117 -23.07 -9.82 8.95
C ILE A 117 -21.92 -8.86 9.22
N VAL A 118 -21.09 -8.59 8.20
CA VAL A 118 -20.02 -7.60 8.31
C VAL A 118 -20.65 -6.20 8.35
N ARG A 119 -20.51 -5.53 9.50
CA ARG A 119 -21.04 -4.18 9.76
C ARG A 119 -19.89 -3.22 9.99
N LEU A 120 -19.82 -2.20 9.14
CA LEU A 120 -18.82 -1.13 9.21
C LEU A 120 -19.44 0.14 9.80
N PRO A 121 -18.66 0.98 10.51
CA PRO A 121 -19.10 2.32 10.89
C PRO A 121 -19.50 3.15 9.66
N VAL A 122 -20.50 4.03 9.81
CA VAL A 122 -20.95 4.94 8.73
C VAL A 122 -19.88 5.90 8.24
N THR A 123 -18.88 6.17 9.07
CA THR A 123 -17.74 7.02 8.73
C THR A 123 -16.77 6.34 7.77
N LYS A 124 -16.80 5.00 7.64
CA LYS A 124 -15.86 4.22 6.81
C LYS A 124 -16.40 3.98 5.39
N GLY A 125 -16.88 5.04 4.73
CA GLY A 125 -17.44 4.99 3.39
C GLY A 125 -16.47 4.46 2.33
N TYR A 126 -15.22 4.93 2.35
CA TYR A 126 -14.18 4.47 1.44
C TYR A 126 -13.82 2.98 1.62
N LEU A 127 -13.76 2.50 2.85
CA LEU A 127 -13.53 1.09 3.14
C LEU A 127 -14.68 0.21 2.64
N ALA A 128 -15.93 0.64 2.84
CA ALA A 128 -17.11 -0.07 2.35
C ALA A 128 -17.13 -0.16 0.82
N ALA A 129 -16.81 0.94 0.13
CA ALA A 129 -16.68 0.97 -1.33
C ALA A 129 -15.53 0.07 -1.82
N ALA A 130 -14.38 0.10 -1.15
CA ALA A 130 -13.25 -0.75 -1.50
C ALA A 130 -13.55 -2.24 -1.29
N LEU A 131 -14.30 -2.60 -0.24
CA LEU A 131 -14.81 -3.97 -0.06
C LEU A 131 -15.79 -4.38 -1.16
N ALA A 132 -16.69 -3.48 -1.57
CA ALA A 132 -17.59 -3.75 -2.69
C ALA A 132 -16.81 -4.05 -3.98
N LEU A 133 -15.78 -3.24 -4.28
CA LEU A 133 -14.89 -3.47 -5.43
C LEU A 133 -14.08 -4.77 -5.30
N GLU A 134 -13.61 -5.12 -4.10
CA GLU A 134 -12.93 -6.38 -3.86
C GLU A 134 -13.79 -7.58 -4.24
N TRP A 135 -15.08 -7.56 -3.86
CA TRP A 135 -16.03 -8.65 -4.15
C TRP A 135 -16.58 -8.63 -5.58
N ASP A 136 -16.69 -7.47 -6.20
CA ASP A 136 -17.09 -7.35 -7.61
C ASP A 136 -16.03 -7.95 -8.55
N ASN A 137 -14.75 -7.79 -8.21
CA ASN A 137 -13.62 -8.35 -8.97
C ASN A 137 -13.48 -9.88 -8.87
N LEU A 138 -14.20 -10.55 -7.97
CA LEU A 138 -14.14 -12.00 -7.86
C LEU A 138 -14.92 -12.67 -8.98
N THR A 139 -14.30 -13.64 -9.63
CA THR A 139 -14.89 -14.40 -10.74
C THR A 139 -15.56 -15.71 -10.27
N SER A 140 -15.21 -16.18 -9.07
CA SER A 140 -15.69 -17.45 -8.53
C SER A 140 -15.80 -17.44 -7.00
N VAL A 141 -16.65 -18.31 -6.46
CA VAL A 141 -16.79 -18.50 -5.00
C VAL A 141 -15.49 -19.02 -4.37
N GLN A 142 -14.69 -19.80 -5.11
CA GLN A 142 -13.39 -20.30 -4.62
C GLN A 142 -12.34 -19.20 -4.50
N GLU A 143 -12.50 -18.07 -5.19
CA GLU A 143 -11.62 -16.92 -4.99
C GLU A 143 -11.92 -16.20 -3.68
N ALA A 144 -13.19 -16.18 -3.25
CA ALA A 144 -13.58 -15.66 -1.95
C ALA A 144 -12.99 -16.46 -0.77
N THR A 145 -12.42 -17.65 -1.00
CA THR A 145 -11.71 -18.41 0.05
C THR A 145 -10.19 -18.14 0.04
N LYS A 146 -9.68 -17.36 -0.90
CA LYS A 146 -8.26 -17.07 -1.04
C LYS A 146 -7.94 -15.70 -0.45
N GLN A 147 -7.25 -15.69 0.69
CA GLN A 147 -6.91 -14.45 1.42
C GLN A 147 -6.22 -13.38 0.56
N HIS A 148 -5.38 -13.78 -0.40
CA HIS A 148 -4.68 -12.83 -1.29
C HIS A 148 -5.62 -12.16 -2.32
N LEU A 149 -6.83 -12.67 -2.53
CA LEU A 149 -7.85 -12.06 -3.40
C LEU A 149 -8.93 -11.30 -2.61
N ILE A 150 -8.99 -11.49 -1.30
CA ILE A 150 -9.88 -10.75 -0.39
C ILE A 150 -9.13 -10.15 0.82
N PRO A 151 -8.04 -9.38 0.60
CA PRO A 151 -7.23 -8.83 1.67
C PRO A 151 -8.00 -7.87 2.60
N LEU A 152 -8.87 -7.01 2.07
CA LEU A 152 -9.66 -6.06 2.87
C LEU A 152 -10.71 -6.78 3.71
N THR A 153 -11.41 -7.77 3.13
CA THR A 153 -12.34 -8.59 3.91
C THR A 153 -11.63 -9.28 5.05
N SER A 154 -10.44 -9.82 4.81
CA SER A 154 -9.63 -10.48 5.84
C SER A 154 -9.24 -9.51 6.97
N LEU A 155 -8.85 -8.27 6.65
CA LEU A 155 -8.53 -7.24 7.65
C LEU A 155 -9.75 -6.80 8.45
N VAL A 156 -10.88 -6.58 7.78
CA VAL A 156 -12.12 -6.18 8.46
C VAL A 156 -12.61 -7.27 9.40
N CYS A 157 -12.56 -8.53 8.94
CA CYS A 157 -12.89 -9.69 9.78
C CYS A 157 -11.97 -9.74 11.01
N ARG A 158 -10.67 -9.53 10.82
CA ARG A 158 -9.69 -9.47 11.92
C ARG A 158 -9.98 -8.37 12.94
N ALA A 159 -10.35 -7.17 12.49
CA ALA A 159 -10.73 -6.08 13.39
C ALA A 159 -12.01 -6.39 14.17
N ILE A 160 -12.98 -7.07 13.54
CA ILE A 160 -14.20 -7.53 14.21
C ILE A 160 -13.86 -8.59 15.26
N ASP A 161 -13.00 -9.56 14.93
CA ASP A 161 -12.57 -10.61 15.87
C ASP A 161 -11.87 -10.02 17.10
N ILE A 162 -10.98 -9.03 16.92
CA ILE A 162 -10.32 -8.32 18.03
C ILE A 162 -11.35 -7.62 18.91
N ARG A 163 -12.29 -6.88 18.31
CA ARG A 163 -13.33 -6.18 19.06
C ARG A 163 -14.22 -7.13 19.86
N THR A 164 -14.55 -8.29 19.29
CA THR A 164 -15.35 -9.31 19.97
C THR A 164 -14.57 -9.97 21.10
N ASP A 165 -13.28 -10.24 20.92
CA ASP A 165 -12.38 -10.76 21.96
C ASP A 165 -12.16 -9.77 23.10
N ASP A 166 -12.05 -8.47 22.79
CA ASP A 166 -11.95 -7.39 23.78
C ASP A 166 -13.24 -7.20 24.59
N ALA A 167 -14.40 -7.48 24.00
CA ALA A 167 -15.70 -7.38 24.65
C ALA A 167 -16.14 -8.65 25.39
N SER A 168 -15.34 -9.71 25.36
CA SER A 168 -15.63 -10.97 26.04
C SER A 168 -15.52 -10.82 27.56
N ASP A 169 -16.48 -11.36 28.31
CA ASP A 169 -16.43 -11.42 29.78
C ASP A 169 -15.54 -12.56 30.32
N SER A 170 -14.84 -13.29 29.44
CA SER A 170 -13.98 -14.39 29.85
C SER A 170 -12.70 -13.88 30.54
N PRO A 171 -12.09 -14.66 31.45
CA PRO A 171 -10.76 -14.35 32.00
C PRO A 171 -9.64 -14.25 30.96
N GLU A 172 -9.96 -14.62 29.72
CA GLU A 172 -9.10 -14.72 28.56
C GLU A 172 -9.38 -13.59 27.55
N ALA A 173 -10.10 -12.54 27.95
CA ALA A 173 -10.38 -11.37 27.12
C ALA A 173 -9.10 -10.68 26.64
N SER A 174 -9.18 -10.00 25.49
CA SER A 174 -8.07 -9.26 24.88
C SER A 174 -6.81 -10.10 24.59
N LYS A 175 -6.96 -11.41 24.43
CA LYS A 175 -5.88 -12.32 24.05
C LYS A 175 -5.30 -11.98 22.69
N ILE A 176 -6.16 -11.71 21.70
CA ILE A 176 -5.73 -11.40 20.34
C ILE A 176 -4.91 -10.10 20.36
N ARG A 177 -5.45 -9.06 21.02
CA ARG A 177 -4.77 -7.78 21.23
C ARG A 177 -3.42 -7.94 21.90
N THR A 178 -3.35 -8.70 23.00
CA THR A 178 -2.12 -8.93 23.75
C THR A 178 -1.07 -9.66 22.89
N ALA A 179 -1.50 -10.63 22.07
CA ALA A 179 -0.61 -11.33 21.14
C ALA A 179 -0.08 -10.41 20.03
N ILE A 180 -0.93 -9.52 19.50
CA ILE A 180 -0.52 -8.50 18.53
C ILE A 180 0.48 -7.54 19.16
N ALA A 181 0.17 -6.99 20.33
CA ALA A 181 1.05 -6.09 21.08
C ALA A 181 2.43 -6.73 21.30
N THR A 182 2.46 -7.98 21.77
CA THR A 182 3.71 -8.75 21.93
C THR A 182 4.50 -8.86 20.63
N THR A 183 3.82 -9.04 19.49
CA THR A 183 4.45 -9.18 18.19
C THR A 183 5.01 -7.85 17.69
N VAL A 184 4.22 -6.76 17.72
CA VAL A 184 4.66 -5.46 17.21
C VAL A 184 5.74 -4.83 18.10
N MET A 185 5.74 -5.11 19.41
CA MET A 185 6.82 -4.65 20.30
C MET A 185 8.16 -5.33 20.00
N LYS A 186 8.18 -6.54 19.45
CA LYS A 186 9.43 -7.14 18.95
C LYS A 186 9.98 -6.38 17.74
N TYR A 187 9.10 -5.84 16.90
CA TYR A 187 9.52 -4.99 15.79
C TYR A 187 10.02 -3.62 16.25
N LEU A 188 9.54 -3.07 17.37
CA LEU A 188 10.15 -1.88 17.97
C LEU A 188 11.60 -2.15 18.39
N ASP A 189 11.86 -3.33 18.98
CA ASP A 189 13.20 -3.75 19.41
C ASP A 189 14.15 -4.02 18.25
N THR A 190 13.62 -4.19 17.04
CA THR A 190 14.37 -4.49 15.81
C THR A 190 13.94 -3.59 14.67
N ASP A 191 13.57 -2.34 14.96
CA ASP A 191 12.93 -1.47 13.97
C ASP A 191 13.90 -1.15 12.82
N SER A 192 13.48 -1.42 11.58
CA SER A 192 14.32 -1.21 10.41
C SER A 192 14.73 0.26 10.21
N LEU A 193 13.91 1.23 10.63
CA LEU A 193 14.26 2.66 10.56
C LEU A 193 15.34 3.07 11.57
N LEU A 194 15.48 2.30 12.66
CA LEU A 194 16.46 2.54 13.71
C LEU A 194 17.73 1.69 13.53
N CYS A 195 17.84 0.98 12.41
CA CYS A 195 19.01 0.21 12.03
C CYS A 195 19.79 0.97 10.95
N TRP A 196 20.95 1.50 11.31
CA TRP A 196 21.73 2.35 10.43
C TRP A 196 23.00 1.67 9.94
N ALA A 197 23.34 1.94 8.68
CA ALA A 197 24.60 1.56 8.09
C ALA A 197 25.78 2.13 8.88
N PRO A 198 26.96 1.47 8.85
CA PRO A 198 28.16 2.03 9.43
C PRO A 198 28.53 3.37 8.77
N PRO A 199 29.37 4.20 9.42
CA PRO A 199 29.87 5.43 8.82
C PRO A 199 30.51 5.17 7.45
N ALA A 200 30.16 6.00 6.46
CA ALA A 200 30.64 5.82 5.10
C ALA A 200 32.18 5.97 5.01
N GLY A 201 32.80 5.01 4.34
CA GLY A 201 34.22 5.02 4.02
C GLY A 201 34.58 5.93 2.85
N PRO A 202 35.88 6.08 2.54
CA PRO A 202 36.36 6.97 1.47
C PRO A 202 35.89 6.60 0.06
N PHE A 203 35.50 5.35 -0.14
CA PHE A 203 35.11 4.79 -1.44
C PHE A 203 33.63 4.45 -1.53
N ASP A 204 32.86 4.73 -0.49
CA ASP A 204 31.42 4.48 -0.51
C ASP A 204 30.73 5.46 -1.43
N LEU A 205 29.78 4.92 -2.19
CA LEU A 205 28.97 5.69 -3.12
C LEU A 205 28.07 6.66 -2.36
N LYS A 206 27.93 7.85 -2.91
CA LYS A 206 27.07 8.91 -2.42
C LYS A 206 26.01 9.21 -3.46
N ASN A 207 24.85 9.68 -3.02
CA ASN A 207 23.85 10.17 -3.95
C ASN A 207 24.29 11.51 -4.59
N ASP A 208 23.49 12.03 -5.51
CA ASP A 208 23.76 13.31 -6.19
C ASP A 208 23.88 14.51 -5.23
N ALA A 209 23.29 14.40 -4.02
CA ALA A 209 23.40 15.40 -2.97
C ALA A 209 24.66 15.25 -2.09
N GLY A 210 25.50 14.24 -2.34
CA GLY A 210 26.71 13.95 -1.56
C GLY A 210 26.44 13.28 -0.20
N GLU A 211 25.21 12.82 0.03
CA GLU A 211 24.79 12.08 1.22
C GLU A 211 25.16 10.59 1.07
N SER A 212 25.58 9.96 2.16
CA SER A 212 25.73 8.50 2.24
C SER A 212 24.40 7.82 2.57
N LEU A 213 24.32 6.48 2.41
CA LEU A 213 23.16 5.70 2.84
C LEU A 213 22.79 5.99 4.30
N ARG A 214 23.81 6.05 5.19
CA ARG A 214 23.61 6.34 6.61
C ARG A 214 22.98 7.72 6.83
N ASP A 215 23.39 8.73 6.07
CA ASP A 215 22.85 10.08 6.21
C ASP A 215 21.36 10.11 5.82
N VAL A 216 21.00 9.43 4.73
CA VAL A 216 19.61 9.33 4.25
C VAL A 216 18.75 8.51 5.22
N GLN A 217 19.27 7.41 5.77
CA GLN A 217 18.61 6.61 6.81
C GLN A 217 18.30 7.45 8.05
N LYS A 218 19.31 8.16 8.59
CA LYS A 218 19.15 9.04 9.75
C LYS A 218 18.11 10.12 9.51
N LYS A 219 18.23 10.85 8.40
CA LYS A 219 17.29 11.92 8.04
C LYS A 219 15.84 11.43 7.93
N THR A 220 15.64 10.24 7.35
CA THR A 220 14.31 9.63 7.22
C THR A 220 13.77 9.21 8.59
N ALA A 221 14.58 8.53 9.39
CA ALA A 221 14.22 8.12 10.74
C ALA A 221 13.92 9.32 11.64
N ASP A 222 14.78 10.34 11.63
CA ASP A 222 14.63 11.56 12.44
C ASP A 222 13.34 12.29 12.10
N SER A 223 12.95 12.37 10.82
CA SER A 223 11.69 12.97 10.42
C SER A 223 10.47 12.25 11.01
N ILE A 224 10.51 10.91 11.05
CA ILE A 224 9.40 10.08 11.56
C ILE A 224 9.39 10.11 13.10
N VAL A 225 10.55 9.91 13.72
CA VAL A 225 10.73 9.92 15.18
C VAL A 225 10.33 11.28 15.73
N SER A 226 10.80 12.39 15.15
CA SER A 226 10.47 13.74 15.64
C SER A 226 8.97 14.02 15.58
N PHE A 227 8.30 13.55 14.54
CA PHE A 227 6.84 13.67 14.46
C PHE A 227 6.17 12.89 15.60
N LEU A 228 6.55 11.62 15.79
CA LEU A 228 5.93 10.75 16.80
C LEU A 228 6.21 11.25 18.23
N THR A 229 7.43 11.67 18.52
CA THR A 229 7.79 12.20 19.86
C THR A 229 7.24 13.60 20.11
N THR A 230 6.76 14.30 19.09
CA THR A 230 6.05 15.58 19.26
C THR A 230 4.55 15.37 19.45
N ASN A 231 3.94 14.53 18.59
CA ASN A 231 2.49 14.46 18.44
C ASN A 231 1.83 13.26 19.12
N THR A 232 2.58 12.21 19.44
CA THR A 232 2.03 10.94 19.94
C THR A 232 2.63 10.57 21.29
N TRP A 233 3.94 10.73 21.45
CA TRP A 233 4.70 10.36 22.64
C TRP A 233 5.57 11.52 23.15
N PRO A 234 4.96 12.63 23.61
CA PRO A 234 5.69 13.80 24.07
C PRO A 234 6.69 13.45 25.19
N GLY A 235 7.93 13.89 25.02
CA GLY A 235 9.00 13.72 26.01
C GLY A 235 9.74 12.38 25.96
N ILE A 236 9.37 11.47 25.04
CA ILE A 236 10.09 10.22 24.83
C ILE A 236 11.30 10.44 23.92
N LYS A 237 12.42 9.83 24.30
CA LYS A 237 13.62 9.74 23.47
C LYS A 237 13.73 8.33 22.91
N ILE A 238 13.59 8.22 21.59
CA ILE A 238 13.81 6.97 20.86
C ILE A 238 15.27 6.93 20.42
N GLU A 239 15.96 5.84 20.72
CA GLU A 239 17.37 5.65 20.38
C GLU A 239 17.54 4.67 19.21
N PRO A 240 18.66 4.74 18.46
CA PRO A 240 18.93 3.79 17.39
C PRO A 240 19.02 2.37 17.94
N VAL A 241 18.46 1.39 17.22
CA VAL A 241 18.50 -0.03 17.58
C VAL A 241 19.83 -0.66 17.17
N LEU A 242 20.39 -0.24 16.03
CA LEU A 242 21.72 -0.62 15.55
C LEU A 242 22.41 0.61 14.93
N ASP A 243 23.60 0.96 15.40
CA ASP A 243 24.39 2.09 14.86
C ASP A 243 25.69 1.62 14.18
N GLY A 244 25.64 0.52 13.43
CA GLY A 244 26.74 0.02 12.61
C GLY A 244 27.98 -0.53 13.34
N HIS A 245 28.08 -0.38 14.66
CA HIS A 245 29.19 -0.88 15.49
C HIS A 245 28.91 -2.24 16.16
N SER A 246 27.67 -2.71 16.08
CA SER A 246 27.20 -3.99 16.65
C SER A 246 26.25 -4.65 15.65
N ILE A 247 26.18 -5.98 15.70
CA ILE A 247 25.14 -6.77 15.02
C ILE A 247 24.01 -7.19 15.97
N VAL A 248 24.16 -6.90 17.28
CA VAL A 248 23.19 -7.21 18.32
C VAL A 248 22.31 -5.98 18.53
N PRO A 249 20.99 -6.06 18.24
CA PRO A 249 20.04 -4.98 18.47
C PRO A 249 19.98 -4.59 19.95
N GLN A 250 19.93 -3.29 20.23
CA GLN A 250 19.64 -2.79 21.57
C GLN A 250 18.16 -2.43 21.68
N GLN A 251 17.56 -2.83 22.80
CA GLN A 251 16.17 -2.50 23.11
C GLN A 251 16.07 -1.04 23.57
N GLN A 252 14.90 -0.43 23.35
CA GLN A 252 14.58 0.86 23.95
C GLN A 252 14.54 0.75 25.48
N SER A 253 14.80 1.87 26.18
CA SER A 253 14.69 1.90 27.64
C SER A 253 13.31 1.47 28.14
N GLU A 254 13.25 0.85 29.32
CA GLU A 254 12.01 0.25 29.86
C GLU A 254 10.83 1.23 29.89
N GLY A 255 11.05 2.46 30.39
CA GLY A 255 9.99 3.48 30.41
C GLY A 255 9.47 3.88 29.03
N VAL A 256 10.33 3.88 27.99
CA VAL A 256 9.91 4.15 26.61
C VAL A 256 9.08 2.99 26.07
N ARG A 257 9.50 1.76 26.33
CA ARG A 257 8.76 0.55 25.93
C ARG A 257 7.39 0.49 26.60
N GLU A 258 7.30 0.83 27.89
CA GLU A 258 6.04 0.83 28.64
C GLU A 258 5.04 1.81 28.06
N VAL A 259 5.47 3.03 27.74
CA VAL A 259 4.58 4.04 27.13
C VAL A 259 4.12 3.62 25.75
N ILE A 260 5.03 3.13 24.90
CA ILE A 260 4.67 2.66 23.56
C ILE A 260 3.75 1.44 23.64
N HIS A 261 4.03 0.49 24.54
CA HIS A 261 3.15 -0.66 24.78
C HIS A 261 1.76 -0.21 25.26
N GLY A 262 1.69 0.74 26.20
CA GLY A 262 0.44 1.33 26.66
C GLY A 262 -0.35 1.98 25.51
N TRP A 263 0.33 2.70 24.61
CA TRP A 263 -0.27 3.26 23.40
C TRP A 263 -0.84 2.16 22.49
N VAL A 264 -0.07 1.11 22.19
CA VAL A 264 -0.54 -0.03 21.37
C VAL A 264 -1.77 -0.69 21.98
N MET A 265 -1.75 -0.92 23.29
CA MET A 265 -2.88 -1.53 24.00
C MET A 265 -4.12 -0.65 24.00
N GLY A 266 -3.96 0.67 23.98
CA GLY A 266 -5.04 1.66 23.95
C GLY A 266 -5.68 1.90 22.57
N LEU A 267 -5.09 1.39 21.49
CA LEU A 267 -5.65 1.53 20.13
C LEU A 267 -7.00 0.83 20.00
N ASP A 268 -7.91 1.39 19.20
CA ASP A 268 -9.14 0.67 18.86
C ASP A 268 -8.85 -0.56 17.96
N ALA A 269 -9.87 -1.40 17.74
CA ALA A 269 -9.71 -2.64 16.99
C ALA A 269 -9.34 -2.43 15.51
N TRP A 270 -9.76 -1.32 14.89
CA TRP A 270 -9.37 -0.95 13.53
C TRP A 270 -7.93 -0.44 13.49
N GLU A 271 -7.57 0.43 14.43
CA GLU A 271 -6.24 1.01 14.59
C GLU A 271 -5.17 -0.06 14.85
N ILE A 272 -5.40 -0.98 15.80
CA ILE A 272 -4.42 -2.04 16.10
C ILE A 272 -4.30 -3.06 14.97
N THR A 273 -5.38 -3.34 14.24
CA THR A 273 -5.33 -4.21 13.05
C THR A 273 -4.51 -3.56 11.94
N ALA A 274 -4.67 -2.26 11.72
CA ALA A 274 -3.90 -1.51 10.74
C ALA A 274 -2.43 -1.38 11.14
N LEU A 275 -2.16 -1.14 12.44
CA LEU A 275 -0.81 -1.13 12.97
C LEU A 275 -0.13 -2.48 12.70
N GLU A 276 -0.76 -3.59 13.11
CA GLU A 276 -0.21 -4.92 12.86
C GLU A 276 0.07 -5.16 11.37
N ARG A 277 -0.89 -4.82 10.51
CA ARG A 277 -0.74 -4.97 9.05
C ARG A 277 0.46 -4.17 8.53
N ALA A 278 0.59 -2.91 8.94
CA ALA A 278 1.64 -2.03 8.49
C ALA A 278 3.02 -2.42 9.05
N VAL A 279 3.09 -2.86 10.32
CA VAL A 279 4.33 -3.35 10.95
C VAL A 279 4.85 -4.58 10.21
N LEU A 280 3.98 -5.56 9.94
CA LEU A 280 4.39 -6.80 9.25
C LEU A 280 4.81 -6.54 7.79
N ALA A 281 4.16 -5.59 7.11
CA ALA A 281 4.48 -5.21 5.74
C ALA A 281 5.82 -4.46 5.64
N GLY A 282 5.99 -3.41 6.46
CA GLY A 282 7.14 -2.52 6.42
C GLY A 282 8.33 -2.95 7.27
N LYS A 283 8.14 -3.93 8.16
CA LYS A 283 9.12 -4.39 9.16
C LYS A 283 9.63 -3.25 10.06
N SER A 284 8.83 -2.20 10.23
CA SER A 284 9.11 -1.03 11.05
C SER A 284 7.88 -0.70 11.88
N PHE A 285 8.07 -0.64 13.20
CA PHE A 285 7.06 -0.19 14.14
C PHE A 285 6.79 1.30 13.97
N LEU A 286 7.84 2.12 13.85
CA LEU A 286 7.72 3.57 13.79
C LEU A 286 7.09 4.05 12.48
N ALA A 287 7.43 3.46 11.34
CA ALA A 287 6.77 3.80 10.07
C ALA A 287 5.27 3.48 10.13
N ALA A 288 4.93 2.32 10.68
CA ALA A 288 3.54 1.89 10.85
C ALA A 288 2.77 2.79 11.83
N ALA A 289 3.37 3.12 12.98
CA ALA A 289 2.78 4.04 13.94
C ALA A 289 2.53 5.41 13.31
N ARG A 290 3.53 5.97 12.61
CA ARG A 290 3.43 7.24 11.88
C ARG A 290 2.30 7.23 10.85
N LEU A 291 2.12 6.12 10.14
CA LEU A 291 1.04 5.94 9.16
C LEU A 291 -0.34 5.87 9.85
N VAL A 292 -0.47 5.11 10.94
CA VAL A 292 -1.74 4.98 11.67
C VAL A 292 -2.18 6.31 12.28
N VAL A 293 -1.28 7.04 12.95
CA VAL A 293 -1.62 8.33 13.57
C VAL A 293 -1.96 9.43 12.56
N GLU A 294 -1.46 9.32 11.32
CA GLU A 294 -1.81 10.22 10.21
C GLU A 294 -3.26 10.04 9.76
N TRP A 295 -3.67 8.79 9.58
CA TRP A 295 -4.89 8.42 8.86
C TRP A 295 -6.03 7.97 9.76
N SER A 296 -5.76 7.67 11.03
CA SER A 296 -6.82 7.30 11.96
C SER A 296 -7.85 8.42 12.07
N GLU A 297 -9.13 8.02 12.08
CA GLU A 297 -10.26 8.86 12.49
C GLU A 297 -10.57 8.73 14.00
N GLY A 298 -9.89 7.82 14.68
CA GLY A 298 -10.07 7.49 16.09
C GLY A 298 -9.13 8.25 17.03
N ALA A 299 -8.94 7.70 18.22
CA ALA A 299 -8.17 8.33 19.29
C ALA A 299 -6.66 8.40 19.01
N ALA A 300 -6.13 7.56 18.11
CA ALA A 300 -4.72 7.59 17.75
C ALA A 300 -4.36 8.77 16.83
N ARG A 301 -5.35 9.50 16.28
CA ARG A 301 -5.10 10.61 15.37
C ARG A 301 -4.24 11.69 16.03
N ALA A 302 -3.16 12.09 15.35
CA ALA A 302 -2.34 13.20 15.80
C ALA A 302 -3.12 14.53 15.75
N SER A 303 -2.95 15.38 16.77
CA SER A 303 -3.72 16.62 16.94
C SER A 303 -3.37 17.74 15.95
N ASP A 304 -2.12 17.80 15.47
CA ASP A 304 -1.62 18.88 14.60
C ASP A 304 -0.98 18.34 13.31
N LEU A 305 -1.81 17.98 12.33
CA LEU A 305 -1.37 17.48 11.02
C LEU A 305 -1.14 18.59 9.98
N ALA A 306 -1.56 19.82 10.25
CA ALA A 306 -1.61 20.90 9.26
C ALA A 306 -0.24 21.47 8.85
N THR A 307 0.83 21.18 9.60
CA THR A 307 2.16 21.77 9.42
C THR A 307 3.18 20.83 8.77
N VAL A 308 2.87 19.54 8.64
CA VAL A 308 3.76 18.50 8.11
C VAL A 308 3.12 17.94 6.85
N GLY A 309 3.90 17.73 5.79
CA GLY A 309 3.39 17.10 4.57
C GLY A 309 2.76 15.73 4.87
N THR A 310 1.83 15.30 4.02
CA THR A 310 1.08 14.06 4.23
C THR A 310 1.99 12.84 4.23
N PHE A 311 1.84 11.96 5.23
CA PHE A 311 2.56 10.68 5.29
C PHE A 311 1.63 9.54 4.87
N GLY A 312 1.54 9.29 3.56
CA GLY A 312 0.70 8.27 2.96
C GLY A 312 1.38 6.91 2.85
N ALA A 313 0.68 5.99 2.17
CA ALA A 313 1.20 4.65 1.89
C ALA A 313 2.49 4.67 1.04
N ASP A 314 2.63 5.65 0.14
CA ASP A 314 3.82 5.80 -0.70
C ASP A 314 5.02 6.32 0.08
N GLU A 315 4.82 7.30 0.95
CA GLU A 315 5.86 7.82 1.85
C GLU A 315 6.33 6.74 2.82
N ALA A 316 5.38 5.99 3.39
CA ALA A 316 5.67 4.87 4.27
C ALA A 316 6.44 3.76 3.53
N ALA A 317 6.02 3.39 2.31
CA ALA A 317 6.70 2.38 1.52
C ALA A 317 8.15 2.78 1.17
N LYS A 318 8.37 4.04 0.75
CA LYS A 318 9.71 4.60 0.49
C LYS A 318 10.58 4.58 1.74
N ALA A 319 10.01 4.93 2.90
CA ALA A 319 10.75 4.91 4.15
C ALA A 319 11.17 3.48 4.54
N THR A 320 10.27 2.50 4.39
CA THR A 320 10.54 1.10 4.77
C THR A 320 11.43 0.35 3.77
N ASN A 321 11.41 0.74 2.49
CA ASN A 321 12.24 0.15 1.43
C ASN A 321 13.49 0.98 1.11
N LEU A 322 13.81 2.01 1.91
CA LEU A 322 14.89 2.97 1.66
C LEU A 322 16.20 2.33 1.23
N GLU A 323 16.66 1.31 1.97
CA GLU A 323 17.92 0.64 1.65
C GLU A 323 17.83 -0.20 0.37
N VAL A 324 16.70 -0.86 0.12
CA VAL A 324 16.47 -1.63 -1.12
C VAL A 324 16.48 -0.69 -2.32
N ASP A 325 15.77 0.43 -2.23
CA ASP A 325 15.71 1.45 -3.29
C ASP A 325 17.09 2.08 -3.52
N TRP A 326 17.86 2.32 -2.45
CA TRP A 326 19.24 2.80 -2.55
C TRP A 326 20.12 1.81 -3.32
N GLN A 327 20.10 0.53 -2.92
CA GLN A 327 20.91 -0.52 -3.54
C GLN A 327 20.51 -0.75 -5.00
N ALA A 328 19.21 -0.77 -5.30
CA ALA A 328 18.70 -0.90 -6.67
C ALA A 328 19.12 0.29 -7.55
N GLY A 329 19.13 1.51 -7.00
CA GLY A 329 19.62 2.69 -7.72
C GLY A 329 21.12 2.62 -8.07
N GLN A 330 21.93 1.94 -7.25
CA GLN A 330 23.37 1.79 -7.49
C GLN A 330 23.72 0.58 -8.37
N TRP A 331 23.01 -0.54 -8.20
CA TRP A 331 23.39 -1.83 -8.78
C TRP A 331 22.37 -2.39 -9.76
N GLY A 332 21.30 -1.65 -10.02
CA GLY A 332 20.18 -2.09 -10.84
C GLY A 332 19.12 -2.83 -10.03
N GLU A 333 17.90 -2.78 -10.53
CA GLU A 333 16.76 -3.48 -9.96
C GLU A 333 16.77 -4.96 -10.37
N VAL A 334 16.37 -5.84 -9.45
CA VAL A 334 16.13 -7.26 -9.76
C VAL A 334 14.65 -7.42 -10.11
N GLU A 335 14.37 -7.61 -11.40
CA GLU A 335 13.03 -7.86 -11.93
C GLU A 335 12.37 -9.09 -11.26
N ASP A 336 11.05 -9.07 -11.14
CA ASP A 336 10.21 -10.07 -10.46
C ASP A 336 10.48 -10.23 -8.94
N THR A 337 11.31 -9.36 -8.33
CA THR A 337 11.62 -9.37 -6.90
C THR A 337 11.44 -7.99 -6.27
N HIS A 338 12.26 -7.01 -6.66
CA HIS A 338 12.24 -5.68 -6.05
C HIS A 338 10.97 -4.92 -6.44
N ASP A 339 10.61 -4.97 -7.72
CA ASP A 339 9.42 -4.35 -8.29
C ASP A 339 8.13 -4.91 -7.66
N VAL A 340 8.00 -6.23 -7.59
CA VAL A 340 6.84 -6.91 -7.01
C VAL A 340 6.73 -6.59 -5.51
N ASN A 341 7.84 -6.64 -4.77
CA ASN A 341 7.84 -6.31 -3.35
C ASN A 341 7.49 -4.83 -3.11
N ASN A 342 7.97 -3.94 -3.97
CA ASN A 342 7.69 -2.50 -3.91
C ASN A 342 6.20 -2.21 -4.07
N GLU A 343 5.54 -2.84 -5.04
CA GLU A 343 4.09 -2.71 -5.23
C GLU A 343 3.30 -3.43 -4.13
N ASP A 344 3.78 -4.59 -3.66
CA ASP A 344 3.09 -5.32 -2.61
C ASP A 344 3.10 -4.54 -1.29
N VAL A 345 4.23 -3.98 -0.87
CA VAL A 345 4.33 -3.15 0.36
C VAL A 345 3.37 -1.95 0.27
N ARG A 346 3.34 -1.23 -0.84
CA ARG A 346 2.40 -0.11 -1.06
C ARG A 346 0.94 -0.57 -0.94
N ARG A 347 0.60 -1.70 -1.56
CA ARG A 347 -0.73 -2.31 -1.45
C ARG A 347 -1.07 -2.66 0.00
N GLN A 348 -0.13 -3.22 0.76
CA GLN A 348 -0.36 -3.57 2.17
C GLN A 348 -0.56 -2.32 3.05
N LEU A 349 0.29 -1.31 2.88
CA LEU A 349 0.21 -0.05 3.63
C LEU A 349 -1.04 0.75 3.24
N GLY A 350 -1.40 0.78 1.95
CA GLY A 350 -2.65 1.38 1.47
C GLY A 350 -3.89 0.71 2.06
N SER A 351 -3.86 -0.62 2.22
CA SER A 351 -4.95 -1.35 2.90
C SER A 351 -5.09 -0.97 4.38
N ALA A 352 -3.97 -0.69 5.07
CA ALA A 352 -3.97 -0.21 6.44
C ALA A 352 -4.57 1.21 6.52
N VAL A 353 -4.19 2.11 5.60
CA VAL A 353 -4.76 3.46 5.49
C VAL A 353 -6.29 3.40 5.30
N LEU A 354 -6.78 2.59 4.35
CA LEU A 354 -8.21 2.44 4.11
C LEU A 354 -8.96 1.92 5.34
N LEU A 355 -8.32 1.07 6.16
CA LEU A 355 -8.93 0.49 7.36
C LEU A 355 -9.18 1.55 8.44
N VAL A 356 -8.22 2.45 8.67
CA VAL A 356 -8.28 3.45 9.75
C VAL A 356 -8.91 4.77 9.32
N SER A 357 -8.89 5.08 8.03
CA SER A 357 -9.50 6.29 7.50
C SER A 357 -11.02 6.27 7.62
N GLY A 358 -11.60 7.46 7.69
CA GLY A 358 -13.03 7.69 7.47
C GLY A 358 -13.32 9.12 7.07
N ASP A 359 -14.60 9.46 6.95
CA ASP A 359 -15.08 10.69 6.30
C ASP A 359 -14.79 11.99 7.09
N GLY A 360 -14.03 11.92 8.18
CA GLY A 360 -13.48 13.08 8.89
C GLY A 360 -14.52 14.05 9.45
N LYS A 361 -15.79 13.65 9.54
CA LYS A 361 -16.86 14.45 10.15
C LYS A 361 -16.86 14.26 11.66
N TYR A 362 -15.90 14.85 12.35
CA TYR A 362 -15.96 15.10 13.79
C TYR A 362 -15.52 16.52 14.10
#